data_AF-A0A936BCD9-F1
#
_entry.id   AF-A0A936BCD9-F1
#
_cell.length_a   1.000
_cell.length_b   1.000
_cell.length_c   1.000
_cell.angle_alpha   90.00
_cell.angle_beta   90.00
_cell.angle_gamma   90.00
#
_symmetry.space_group_name_H-M   'P 1'
#
loop_
_entity.id
_entity.type
_entity.pdbx_description
1 polymer ?
#
loop_
_entity_poly.entity_id
_entity_poly.type
_entity_poly.pdbx_seq_one_letter_code
_entity_poly.pdbx_strand_id
1 'polypeptide(L)'
;MIASRFVLFASALLFAAPAFADQTGIAFAYAPEQGMGVCAGGNPNKAFACAKKKCAESGAAEADCARVAWCFPSGWSAGIGVMHKEGIHWSEFSCGWPTKEAAIAAGKLRCETQDKAFISDCSVGVLYDPQGKEIAAE
;
A
#
# COMPACT_ATOMS: atom_id res chain seq x y z
N MET A 1 -60.89 17.67 32.45
CA MET A 1 -60.65 16.58 31.49
C MET A 1 -59.47 16.96 30.62
N ILE A 2 -58.48 16.07 30.55
CA ILE A 2 -57.17 16.25 29.94
C ILE A 2 -57.29 15.96 28.44
N ALA A 3 -56.87 16.88 27.57
CA ALA A 3 -56.45 16.57 26.20
C ALA A 3 -55.81 17.81 25.58
N SER A 4 -54.70 17.76 24.86
CA SER A 4 -53.63 16.77 24.73
C SER A 4 -52.56 17.56 23.99
N ARG A 5 -51.37 17.73 24.58
CA ARG A 5 -50.24 18.40 23.94
C ARG A 5 -49.70 17.48 22.85
N PHE A 6 -50.09 17.69 21.60
CA PHE A 6 -49.43 17.04 20.46
C PHE A 6 -48.09 17.73 20.21
N VAL A 7 -47.08 17.29 20.96
CA VAL A 7 -45.68 17.55 20.65
C VAL A 7 -45.33 16.67 19.44
N LEU A 8 -45.23 17.29 18.27
CA LEU A 8 -44.67 16.68 17.07
C LEU A 8 -43.19 16.36 17.32
N PHE A 9 -42.91 15.08 17.62
CA PHE A 9 -41.56 14.52 17.59
C PHE A 9 -41.09 14.47 16.13
N ALA A 10 -40.35 15.51 15.72
CA ALA A 10 -39.59 15.48 14.47
C ALA A 10 -38.37 14.56 14.67
N SER A 11 -38.53 13.29 14.34
CA SER A 11 -37.44 12.32 14.27
C SER A 11 -36.49 12.70 13.14
N ALA A 12 -35.44 13.45 13.49
CA ALA A 12 -34.28 13.68 12.63
C ALA A 12 -33.50 12.36 12.48
N LEU A 13 -33.88 11.56 11.49
CA LEU A 13 -33.05 10.49 10.94
C LEU A 13 -31.82 11.14 10.27
N LEU A 14 -30.80 11.40 11.08
CA LEU A 14 -29.45 11.65 10.60
C LEU A 14 -28.97 10.37 9.92
N PHE A 15 -29.10 10.32 8.59
CA PHE A 15 -28.35 9.37 7.77
C PHE A 15 -26.87 9.65 8.02
N ALA A 16 -26.25 8.86 8.89
CA ALA A 16 -24.80 8.75 8.98
C ALA A 16 -24.33 8.09 7.67
N ALA A 17 -24.16 8.91 6.62
CA ALA A 17 -23.41 8.47 5.46
C ALA A 17 -22.02 8.08 5.97
N PRO A 18 -21.51 6.87 5.65
CA PRO A 18 -20.15 6.53 5.98
C PRO A 18 -19.27 7.60 5.34
N ALA A 19 -18.50 8.30 6.17
CA ALA A 19 -17.49 9.20 5.68
C ALA A 19 -16.49 8.34 4.90
N PHE A 20 -16.65 8.27 3.58
CA PHE A 20 -15.55 7.94 2.68
C PHE A 20 -14.58 9.12 2.80
N ALA A 21 -13.77 9.10 3.87
CA ALA A 21 -12.59 9.92 3.96
C ALA A 21 -11.86 9.78 2.62
N ASP A 22 -11.47 10.92 2.01
CA ASP A 22 -10.86 11.00 0.68
C ASP A 22 -9.98 9.77 0.43
N GLN A 23 -10.50 8.80 -0.34
CA GLN A 23 -9.79 7.56 -0.53
C GLN A 23 -8.55 7.89 -1.35
N THR A 24 -7.39 7.73 -0.72
CA THR A 24 -6.09 7.85 -1.37
C THR A 24 -5.60 6.46 -1.75
N GLY A 25 -4.59 6.40 -2.60
CA GLY A 25 -3.85 5.17 -2.87
C GLY A 25 -2.35 5.40 -2.76
N ILE A 26 -1.60 4.30 -2.70
CA ILE A 26 -0.14 4.30 -2.64
C ILE A 26 0.42 3.81 -3.98
N ALA A 27 1.30 4.59 -4.59
CA ALA A 27 2.01 4.25 -5.81
C ALA A 27 3.44 3.80 -5.50
N PHE A 28 3.82 2.66 -6.03
CA PHE A 28 5.18 2.10 -5.97
C PHE A 28 5.81 2.15 -7.35
N ALA A 29 6.96 2.82 -7.46
CA ALA A 29 7.81 2.76 -8.63
C ALA A 29 9.12 2.07 -8.27
N TYR A 30 9.62 1.23 -9.15
CA TYR A 30 10.80 0.41 -8.88
C TYR A 30 11.61 0.19 -10.15
N ALA A 31 12.92 0.31 -9.99
CA ALA A 31 13.92 -0.13 -10.95
C ALA A 31 14.69 -1.27 -10.27
N PRO A 32 14.56 -2.53 -10.75
CA PRO A 32 15.26 -3.67 -10.17
C PRO A 32 16.72 -3.35 -9.91
N GLU A 33 17.22 -3.72 -8.72
CA GLU A 33 18.61 -3.50 -8.28
C GLU A 33 19.05 -2.03 -8.09
N GLN A 34 18.31 -1.05 -8.60
CA GLN A 34 18.80 0.31 -8.73
C GLN A 34 18.11 1.31 -7.81
N GLY A 35 16.79 1.19 -7.61
CA GLY A 35 16.06 2.22 -6.89
C GLY A 35 14.57 1.95 -6.73
N MET A 36 13.97 2.63 -5.76
CA MET A 36 12.54 2.52 -5.44
C MET A 36 12.01 3.87 -5.01
N GLY A 37 10.74 4.14 -5.32
CA GLY A 37 10.03 5.30 -4.82
C GLY A 37 8.59 5.00 -4.49
N VAL A 38 8.11 5.64 -3.42
CA VAL A 38 6.76 5.46 -2.89
C VAL A 38 6.11 6.82 -2.65
N CYS A 39 4.89 6.99 -3.16
CA CYS A 39 4.08 8.18 -2.91
C CYS A 39 2.60 7.84 -2.75
N ALA A 40 1.94 8.40 -1.74
CA ALA A 40 0.50 8.37 -1.60
C ALA A 40 -0.17 9.55 -2.33
N GLY A 41 -1.43 9.39 -2.74
CA GLY A 41 -2.22 10.47 -3.31
C GLY A 41 -3.62 10.06 -3.75
N GLY A 42 -4.47 11.02 -4.11
CA GLY A 42 -5.83 10.76 -4.62
C GLY A 42 -5.90 10.46 -6.13
N ASN A 43 -4.77 10.50 -6.85
CA ASN A 43 -4.73 10.27 -8.29
C ASN A 43 -3.53 9.39 -8.67
N PRO A 44 -3.74 8.25 -9.35
CA PRO A 44 -2.66 7.31 -9.66
C PRO A 44 -1.57 7.93 -10.53
N ASN A 45 -1.92 8.74 -11.54
CA ASN A 45 -0.92 9.32 -12.45
C ASN A 45 0.01 10.29 -11.72
N LYS A 46 -0.55 11.17 -10.88
CA LYS A 46 0.25 12.10 -10.05
C LYS A 46 1.11 11.34 -9.02
N ALA A 47 0.54 10.32 -8.38
CA ALA A 47 1.25 9.52 -7.40
C ALA A 47 2.41 8.73 -8.03
N PHE A 48 2.21 8.11 -9.20
CA PHE A 48 3.28 7.43 -9.93
C PHE A 48 4.35 8.38 -10.45
N ALA A 49 4.00 9.58 -10.91
CA ALA A 49 5.00 10.58 -11.30
C ALA A 49 5.92 10.94 -10.11
N CYS A 50 5.33 11.13 -8.93
CA CYS A 50 6.08 11.33 -7.67
C CYS A 50 6.95 10.10 -7.32
N ALA A 51 6.37 8.90 -7.37
CA ALA A 51 7.08 7.66 -7.04
C ALA A 51 8.26 7.41 -7.99
N LYS A 52 8.08 7.63 -9.30
CA LYS A 52 9.15 7.53 -10.29
C LYS A 52 10.29 8.51 -10.02
N LYS A 53 9.96 9.76 -9.67
CA LYS A 53 10.96 10.76 -9.32
C LYS A 53 11.78 10.31 -8.11
N LYS A 54 11.13 9.83 -7.04
CA LYS A 54 11.82 9.29 -5.86
C LYS A 54 12.70 8.07 -6.18
N CYS A 55 12.22 7.19 -7.06
CA CYS A 55 13.02 6.06 -7.55
C CYS A 55 14.29 6.53 -8.26
N ALA A 56 14.21 7.57 -9.10
CA ALA A 56 15.39 8.14 -9.73
C ALA A 56 16.32 8.82 -8.70
N GLU A 57 15.75 9.55 -7.73
CA GLU A 57 16.49 10.16 -6.62
C GLU A 57 17.22 9.11 -5.75
N SER A 58 16.73 7.87 -5.70
CA SER A 58 17.40 6.75 -4.99
C SER A 58 18.55 6.10 -5.76
N GLY A 59 18.83 6.51 -7.00
CA GLY A 59 20.00 6.09 -7.77
C GLY A 59 19.72 5.45 -9.14
N ALA A 60 18.45 5.24 -9.49
CA ALA A 60 18.07 4.68 -10.78
C ALA A 60 17.98 5.74 -11.90
N ALA A 61 18.05 5.32 -13.16
CA ALA A 61 17.62 6.18 -14.26
C ALA A 61 16.09 6.31 -14.26
N GLU A 62 15.54 7.50 -14.52
CA GLU A 62 14.09 7.73 -14.51
C GLU A 62 13.33 6.85 -15.53
N ALA A 63 14.00 6.48 -16.63
CA ALA A 63 13.47 5.56 -17.64
C ALA A 63 13.28 4.14 -17.09
N ASP A 64 14.12 3.71 -16.15
CA ASP A 64 14.10 2.36 -15.57
C ASP A 64 13.12 2.24 -14.40
N CYS A 65 12.65 3.37 -13.85
CA CYS A 65 11.65 3.41 -12.80
C CYS A 65 10.25 3.03 -13.33
N ALA A 66 9.95 1.74 -13.31
CA ALA A 66 8.67 1.19 -13.74
C ALA A 66 7.56 1.45 -12.72
N ARG A 67 6.31 1.58 -13.19
CA ARG A 67 5.12 1.61 -12.32
C ARG A 67 4.80 0.18 -11.89
N VAL A 68 4.98 -0.15 -10.61
CA VAL A 68 4.84 -1.53 -10.14
C VAL A 68 3.50 -1.80 -9.49
N ALA A 69 3.04 -0.93 -8.59
CA ALA A 69 1.77 -1.15 -7.88
C ALA A 69 1.03 0.16 -7.60
N TRP A 70 -0.30 0.12 -7.74
CA TRP A 70 -1.22 1.15 -7.28
C TRP A 70 -2.20 0.53 -6.29
N CYS A 71 -2.12 0.97 -5.05
CA CYS A 71 -2.79 0.33 -3.93
C CYS A 71 -3.93 1.23 -3.47
N PHE A 72 -5.14 0.95 -3.98
CA PHE A 72 -6.36 1.72 -3.75
C PHE A 72 -7.54 0.81 -3.37
N PRO A 73 -8.32 1.14 -2.33
CA PRO A 73 -8.06 2.21 -1.36
C PRO A 73 -6.76 1.95 -0.59
N SER A 74 -6.15 3.00 -0.04
CA SER A 74 -4.92 2.82 0.73
C SER A 74 -5.19 1.96 1.96
N GLY A 75 -4.17 1.21 2.34
CA GLY A 75 -4.13 0.31 3.48
C GLY A 75 -2.67 -0.01 3.78
N TRP A 76 -2.43 -0.92 4.70
CA TRP A 76 -1.09 -1.41 4.95
C TRP A 76 -0.54 -2.15 3.72
N SER A 77 0.73 -1.93 3.41
CA SER A 77 1.42 -2.62 2.33
C SER A 77 2.72 -3.22 2.83
N ALA A 78 3.12 -4.37 2.29
CA ALA A 78 4.38 -5.04 2.57
C ALA A 78 5.27 -5.01 1.34
N GLY A 79 6.48 -4.47 1.48
CA GLY A 79 7.56 -4.64 0.52
C GLY A 79 8.32 -5.93 0.83
N ILE A 80 8.44 -6.78 -0.18
CA ILE A 80 8.99 -8.13 -0.07
C ILE A 80 10.29 -8.15 -0.88
N GLY A 81 11.40 -8.42 -0.21
CA GLY A 81 12.67 -8.67 -0.89
C GLY A 81 12.72 -10.12 -1.34
N VAL A 82 13.12 -10.37 -2.58
CA VAL A 82 13.31 -11.71 -3.14
C VAL A 82 14.72 -11.81 -3.72
N MET A 83 15.42 -12.90 -3.43
CA MET A 83 16.76 -13.20 -3.91
C MET A 83 16.77 -14.51 -4.69
N HIS A 84 17.21 -14.47 -5.95
CA HIS A 84 17.49 -15.64 -6.77
C HIS A 84 18.81 -16.29 -6.33
N LYS A 85 18.93 -17.61 -6.52
CA LYS A 85 20.16 -18.38 -6.26
C LYS A 85 21.37 -17.91 -7.07
N GLU A 86 21.15 -17.20 -8.18
CA GLU A 86 22.21 -16.62 -9.01
C GLU A 86 22.58 -15.18 -8.58
N GLY A 87 22.02 -14.68 -7.46
CA GLY A 87 22.37 -13.39 -6.88
C GLY A 87 21.55 -12.19 -7.38
N ILE A 88 20.55 -12.42 -8.23
CA ILE A 88 19.60 -11.38 -8.68
C ILE A 88 18.57 -11.15 -7.59
N HIS A 89 18.33 -9.90 -7.21
CA HIS A 89 17.34 -9.49 -6.23
C HIS A 89 16.33 -8.47 -6.77
N TRP A 90 15.08 -8.64 -6.35
CA TRP A 90 14.01 -7.71 -6.68
C TRP A 90 13.08 -7.47 -5.50
N SER A 91 12.29 -6.42 -5.61
CA SER A 91 11.22 -6.12 -4.66
C SER A 91 9.86 -6.41 -5.27
N GLU A 92 9.00 -7.04 -4.47
CA GLU A 92 7.58 -7.22 -4.74
C GLU A 92 6.76 -6.48 -3.70
N PHE A 93 5.47 -6.23 -3.98
CA PHE A 93 4.59 -5.51 -3.07
C PHE A 93 3.27 -6.22 -2.90
N SER A 94 2.83 -6.33 -1.64
CA SER A 94 1.51 -6.81 -1.26
C SER A 94 0.75 -5.68 -0.60
N CYS A 95 -0.48 -5.38 -1.04
CA CYS A 95 -1.08 -4.07 -0.82
C CYS A 95 -2.52 -4.09 -0.30
N GLY A 96 -2.92 -2.98 0.35
CA GLY A 96 -4.31 -2.69 0.69
C GLY A 96 -4.83 -3.45 1.90
N TRP A 97 -3.94 -3.90 2.78
CA TRP A 97 -4.31 -4.72 3.92
C TRP A 97 -4.92 -3.88 5.06
N PRO A 98 -5.91 -4.42 5.78
CA PRO A 98 -6.61 -3.68 6.83
C PRO A 98 -5.73 -3.42 8.06
N THR A 99 -4.72 -4.25 8.32
CA THR A 99 -3.81 -4.12 9.47
C THR A 99 -2.36 -4.40 9.09
N LYS A 100 -1.42 -3.96 9.94
CA LYS A 100 0.02 -4.24 9.82
C LYS A 100 0.26 -5.76 9.76
N GLU A 101 -0.40 -6.51 10.62
CA GLU A 101 -0.26 -7.96 10.75
C GLU A 101 -0.77 -8.70 9.52
N ALA A 102 -1.88 -8.23 8.93
CA ALA A 102 -2.39 -8.77 7.69
C ALA A 102 -1.41 -8.55 6.52
N ALA A 103 -0.79 -7.38 6.43
CA ALA A 103 0.26 -7.11 5.43
C ALA A 103 1.47 -8.03 5.61
N ILE A 104 1.93 -8.22 6.85
CA ILE A 104 3.03 -9.16 7.16
C ILE A 104 2.65 -10.59 6.79
N ALA A 105 1.46 -11.04 7.18
CA ALA A 105 0.99 -12.40 6.87
C ALA A 105 0.90 -12.64 5.37
N ALA A 106 0.40 -11.67 4.61
CA ALA A 106 0.34 -11.75 3.16
C ALA A 106 1.73 -11.80 2.51
N GLY A 107 2.68 -11.00 3.01
CA GLY A 107 4.07 -11.06 2.54
C GLY A 107 4.76 -12.39 2.86
N LYS A 108 4.53 -12.94 4.06
CA LYS A 108 5.02 -14.28 4.43
C LYS A 108 4.44 -15.37 3.53
N LEU A 109 3.13 -15.35 3.30
CA LEU A 109 2.46 -16.29 2.40
C LEU A 109 3.05 -16.20 0.98
N ARG A 110 3.30 -14.98 0.49
CA ARG A 110 3.95 -14.78 -0.81
C ARG A 110 5.30 -15.49 -0.86
N CYS A 111 6.14 -15.32 0.15
CA CYS A 111 7.43 -16.01 0.25
C CYS A 111 7.31 -17.53 0.35
N GLU A 112 6.32 -18.06 1.08
CA GLU A 112 6.07 -19.49 1.17
C GLU A 112 5.71 -20.13 -0.17
N THR A 113 5.04 -19.36 -1.04
CA THR A 113 4.63 -19.78 -2.39
C THR A 113 5.70 -19.62 -3.47
N GLN A 114 6.86 -19.05 -3.15
CA GLN A 114 7.96 -18.90 -4.10
C GLN A 114 8.54 -20.25 -4.51
N ASP A 115 9.07 -20.32 -5.73
CA ASP A 115 9.74 -21.53 -6.22
C ASP A 115 11.13 -21.68 -5.58
N LYS A 116 11.22 -22.54 -4.57
CA LYS A 116 12.45 -22.84 -3.83
C LYS A 116 13.54 -23.50 -4.70
N ALA A 117 13.22 -23.92 -5.92
CA ALA A 117 14.22 -24.34 -6.90
C ALA A 117 15.11 -23.17 -7.33
N PHE A 118 14.58 -21.95 -7.38
CA PHE A 118 15.24 -20.76 -7.93
C PHE A 118 15.49 -19.67 -6.88
N ILE A 119 14.66 -19.59 -5.85
CA ILE A 119 14.74 -18.55 -4.83
C ILE A 119 15.59 -19.03 -3.65
N SER A 120 16.61 -18.25 -3.28
CA SER A 120 17.47 -18.52 -2.12
C SER A 120 16.99 -17.81 -0.85
N ASP A 121 16.41 -16.63 -0.98
CA ASP A 121 15.84 -15.89 0.14
C ASP A 121 14.59 -15.11 -0.26
N CYS A 122 13.64 -14.99 0.66
CA CYS A 122 12.47 -14.14 0.52
C CYS A 122 11.97 -13.71 1.89
N SER A 123 11.82 -12.40 2.10
CA SER A 123 11.37 -11.85 3.38
C SER A 123 10.60 -10.55 3.21
N VAL A 124 9.75 -10.24 4.19
CA VAL A 124 9.13 -8.92 4.32
C VAL A 124 10.20 -7.97 4.84
N GLY A 125 10.73 -7.12 3.97
CA GLY A 125 11.80 -6.19 4.33
C GLY A 125 11.28 -4.87 4.91
N VAL A 126 10.09 -4.46 4.49
CA VAL A 126 9.55 -3.14 4.80
C VAL A 126 8.03 -3.14 4.81
N LEU A 127 7.45 -2.28 5.64
CA LEU A 127 6.02 -2.04 5.67
C LEU A 127 5.73 -0.58 5.31
N TYR A 128 4.58 -0.34 4.71
CA TYR A 128 4.06 0.98 4.46
C TYR A 128 2.71 1.12 5.14
N ASP A 129 2.56 2.15 5.96
CA ASP A 129 1.28 2.47 6.58
C ASP A 129 0.27 2.97 5.51
N PRO A 130 -1.03 3.16 5.87
CA PRO A 130 -2.04 3.63 4.92
C PRO A 130 -1.76 5.03 4.32
N GLN A 131 -0.79 5.77 4.85
CA GLN A 131 -0.34 7.07 4.34
C GLN A 131 0.89 6.93 3.42
N GLY A 132 1.37 5.70 3.21
CA GLY A 132 2.56 5.40 2.41
C GLY A 132 3.87 5.73 3.13
N LYS A 133 3.85 5.90 4.45
CA LYS A 133 5.05 6.09 5.25
C LYS A 133 5.70 4.73 5.52
N GLU A 134 7.00 4.69 5.33
CA GLU A 134 7.81 3.52 5.60
C GLU A 134 7.93 3.23 7.10
N ILE A 135 7.76 1.96 7.45
CA ILE A 135 7.85 1.40 8.79
C ILE A 135 8.73 0.16 8.72
N ALA A 136 9.68 0.03 9.66
CA ALA A 136 10.50 -1.17 9.76
C ALA A 136 9.63 -2.42 9.99
N ALA A 137 9.96 -3.51 9.31
CA ALA A 137 9.33 -4.81 9.52
C ALA A 137 9.91 -5.45 10.79
N GLU A 138 9.47 -4.98 11.96
CA GLU A 138 9.63 -5.66 13.26
C GLU A 138 8.43 -6.56 13.55
#